data_AF-A0A2X4XLZ7-F1
#
_entry.id   AF-A0A2X4XLZ7-F1
#
_cell.length_a   1.000
_cell.length_b   1.000
_cell.length_c   1.000
_cell.angle_alpha   90.00
_cell.angle_beta   90.00
_cell.angle_gamma   90.00
#
_symmetry.space_group_name_H-M   'P 1'
#
loop_
_entity.id
_entity.type
_entity.pdbx_description
1 polymer ?
#
loop_
_entity_poly.entity_id
_entity_poly.type
_entity_poly.pdbx_seq_one_letter_code
_entity_poly.pdbx_strand_id
1 'polypeptide(L)'
;MTGLPSFSATELAKSTDGLLDWFKNTGAKRLVIHLDLDALDPHWFRSLLFARPVPEGEVALPGVPHGHLRIETLIKMLEDIAMISEIVGITIAEHTPWDAIALKQMLEKLPLMR
;
A
#
# COMPACT_ATOMS: atom_id res chain seq x y z
N MET A 1 -22.82 9.05 5.42
CA MET A 1 -21.70 8.41 6.14
C MET A 1 -22.06 6.96 6.37
N THR A 2 -21.41 6.06 5.66
CA THR A 2 -21.43 4.62 5.95
C THR A 2 -20.73 4.43 7.31
N GLY A 3 -21.36 3.76 8.29
CA GLY A 3 -20.86 3.69 9.67
C GLY A 3 -19.56 2.87 9.90
N LEU A 4 -18.64 2.85 8.94
CA LEU A 4 -17.33 2.18 9.05
C LEU A 4 -16.28 3.18 9.53
N PRO A 5 -15.42 2.81 10.49
CA PRO A 5 -14.31 3.67 10.89
C PRO A 5 -13.25 3.75 9.80
N SER A 6 -12.49 4.84 9.83
CA SER A 6 -11.29 5.04 9.03
C SER A 6 -10.13 5.43 9.95
N PHE A 7 -8.95 4.88 9.72
CA PHE A 7 -7.74 5.22 10.44
C PHE A 7 -6.72 5.80 9.46
N SER A 8 -6.26 7.04 9.68
CA SER A 8 -5.26 7.67 8.84
C SER A 8 -3.87 7.04 9.05
N ALA A 9 -2.97 7.22 8.07
CA ALA A 9 -1.58 6.78 8.19
C ALA A 9 -0.90 7.38 9.44
N THR A 10 -1.19 8.65 9.77
CA THR A 10 -0.65 9.33 10.95
C THR A 10 -1.17 8.74 12.26
N GLU A 11 -2.43 8.31 12.30
CA GLU A 11 -2.99 7.62 13.48
C GLU A 11 -2.35 6.24 13.65
N LEU A 12 -2.31 5.45 12.58
CA LEU A 12 -1.73 4.10 12.58
C LEU A 12 -0.23 4.10 12.90
N ALA A 13 0.50 5.15 12.50
CA ALA A 13 1.90 5.32 12.86
C ALA A 13 2.13 5.56 14.36
N LYS A 14 1.13 6.12 15.07
CA LYS A 14 1.21 6.36 16.52
C LYS A 14 0.77 5.14 17.31
N SER A 15 -0.34 4.52 16.93
CA SER A 15 -0.86 3.31 17.55
C SER A 15 -1.88 2.61 16.65
N THR A 16 -1.95 1.28 16.78
CA THR A 16 -2.94 0.41 16.14
C THR A 16 -4.13 0.11 17.07
N ASP A 17 -4.13 0.59 18.32
CA ASP A 17 -5.13 0.25 19.34
C ASP A 17 -6.57 0.51 18.85
N GLY A 18 -6.81 1.64 18.19
CA GLY A 18 -8.13 1.97 17.65
C GLY A 18 -8.63 0.95 16.62
N LEU A 19 -7.74 0.44 15.76
CA LEU A 19 -8.04 -0.62 14.80
C LEU A 19 -8.33 -1.94 15.52
N LEU A 20 -7.52 -2.29 16.51
CA LEU A 20 -7.66 -3.54 17.26
C LEU A 20 -8.97 -3.55 18.08
N ASP A 21 -9.28 -2.44 18.74
CA ASP A 21 -10.50 -2.28 19.53
C ASP A 21 -11.74 -2.33 18.65
N TRP A 22 -11.71 -1.65 17.50
CA TRP A 22 -12.77 -1.77 16.51
C TRP A 22 -12.95 -3.22 16.07
N PHE A 23 -11.86 -3.90 15.66
CA PHE A 23 -11.94 -5.28 15.19
C PHE A 23 -12.52 -6.21 16.25
N LYS A 24 -12.05 -6.12 17.51
CA LYS A 24 -12.60 -6.89 18.64
C LYS A 24 -14.10 -6.66 18.82
N ASN A 25 -14.54 -5.39 18.71
CA ASN A 25 -15.95 -5.01 18.87
C ASN A 25 -16.85 -5.50 17.74
N THR A 26 -16.30 -5.87 16.57
CA THR A 26 -17.10 -6.52 15.51
C THR A 26 -17.54 -7.94 15.88
N GLY A 27 -16.86 -8.60 16.84
CA GLY A 27 -17.05 -10.01 17.16
C GLY A 27 -16.49 -10.98 16.10
N ALA A 28 -15.99 -10.47 14.96
CA ALA A 28 -15.38 -11.29 13.93
C ALA A 28 -14.10 -11.98 14.45
N LYS A 29 -13.82 -13.16 13.88
CA LYS A 29 -12.62 -13.95 14.18
C LYS A 29 -11.73 -14.19 12.97
N ARG A 30 -12.29 -14.01 11.77
CA ARG A 30 -11.61 -14.18 10.50
C ARG A 30 -11.53 -12.84 9.78
N LEU A 31 -10.38 -12.57 9.21
CA LEU A 31 -10.09 -11.33 8.51
C LEU A 31 -9.66 -11.64 7.07
N VAL A 32 -10.24 -10.92 6.12
CA VAL A 32 -9.74 -10.84 4.74
C VAL A 32 -9.18 -9.45 4.54
N ILE A 33 -7.97 -9.37 3.99
CA ILE A 33 -7.25 -8.12 3.79
C ILE A 33 -7.21 -7.81 2.30
N HIS A 34 -7.68 -6.63 1.93
CA HIS A 34 -7.39 -6.04 0.62
C HIS A 34 -6.31 -4.98 0.83
N LEU A 35 -5.08 -5.29 0.41
CA LEU A 35 -3.98 -4.36 0.41
C LEU A 35 -3.87 -3.75 -0.98
N ASP A 36 -4.44 -2.56 -1.13
CA ASP A 36 -4.06 -1.67 -2.22
C ASP A 36 -2.69 -1.08 -1.91
N LEU A 37 -1.70 -1.32 -2.77
CA LEU A 37 -0.36 -0.79 -2.56
C LEU A 37 -0.32 0.73 -2.71
N ASP A 38 -1.30 1.34 -3.37
CA ASP A 38 -1.38 2.79 -3.55
C ASP A 38 -1.61 3.57 -2.23
N ALA A 39 -1.99 2.86 -1.16
CA ALA A 39 -2.03 3.38 0.21
C ALA A 39 -0.63 3.70 0.78
N LEU A 40 0.43 3.13 0.20
CA LEU A 40 1.82 3.42 0.56
C LEU A 40 2.27 4.78 0.02
N ASP A 41 3.21 5.40 0.73
CA ASP A 41 3.81 6.67 0.32
C ASP A 41 4.68 6.48 -0.95
N PRO A 42 4.34 7.10 -2.10
CA PRO A 42 5.08 6.95 -3.35
C PRO A 42 6.49 7.52 -3.31
N HIS A 43 6.83 8.34 -2.30
CA HIS A 43 8.20 8.77 -2.07
C HIS A 43 9.11 7.59 -1.67
N TRP A 44 8.58 6.61 -0.94
CA TRP A 44 9.35 5.50 -0.37
C TRP A 44 9.15 4.18 -1.09
N PHE A 45 7.95 3.96 -1.64
CA PHE A 45 7.65 2.78 -2.44
C PHE A 45 7.25 3.21 -3.85
N ARG A 46 8.15 3.03 -4.80
CA ARG A 46 8.05 3.65 -6.14
C ARG A 46 7.34 2.80 -7.18
N SER A 47 6.92 1.58 -6.84
CA SER A 47 6.18 0.70 -7.74
C SER A 47 4.66 0.97 -7.67
N LEU A 48 4.28 2.24 -7.76
CA LEU A 48 2.90 2.75 -7.63
C LEU A 48 2.54 3.66 -8.80
N LEU A 49 1.25 3.77 -9.12
CA LEU A 49 0.78 4.66 -10.19
C LEU A 49 1.22 6.11 -9.94
N PHE A 50 1.17 6.55 -8.68
CA PHE A 50 1.60 7.88 -8.23
C PHE A 50 3.11 8.13 -8.34
N ALA A 51 3.91 7.07 -8.47
CA ALA A 51 5.37 7.13 -8.62
C ALA A 51 5.81 6.94 -10.09
N ARG A 52 4.89 7.03 -11.05
CA ARG A 52 5.19 6.96 -12.48
C ARG A 52 6.28 7.99 -12.84
N PRO A 53 7.37 7.57 -13.50
CA PRO A 53 8.38 8.50 -14.00
C PRO A 53 7.74 9.53 -14.94
N VAL A 54 7.98 10.81 -14.66
CA VAL A 54 7.55 11.96 -15.45
C VAL A 54 8.75 12.89 -15.68
N PRO A 55 8.67 13.81 -16.67
CA PRO A 55 9.68 14.84 -16.84
C PRO A 55 9.96 15.63 -15.57
N GLU A 56 11.16 16.19 -15.47
CA GLU A 56 11.55 17.01 -14.32
C GLU A 56 10.59 18.21 -14.16
N GLY A 57 10.12 18.43 -12.94
CA GLY A 57 9.14 19.47 -12.62
C GLY A 57 7.67 19.06 -12.79
N GLU A 58 7.38 17.87 -13.30
CA GLU A 58 6.02 17.34 -13.40
C GLU A 58 5.65 16.41 -12.23
N VAL A 59 4.36 16.18 -12.05
CA VAL A 59 3.79 15.24 -11.07
C VAL A 59 2.94 14.22 -11.83
N ALA A 60 3.06 12.93 -11.51
CA ALA A 60 2.39 11.85 -12.23
C ALA A 60 0.86 12.00 -12.29
N LEU A 61 0.23 12.38 -11.17
CA LEU A 61 -1.22 12.55 -11.01
C LEU A 61 -1.51 13.82 -10.20
N PRO A 62 -1.42 15.01 -10.81
CA PRO A 62 -1.56 16.27 -10.08
C PRO A 62 -2.99 16.43 -9.53
N GLY A 63 -3.11 16.78 -8.25
CA GLY A 63 -4.39 17.01 -7.59
C GLY A 63 -5.15 15.74 -7.15
N VAL A 64 -4.59 14.55 -7.40
CA VAL A 64 -5.17 13.29 -6.92
C VAL A 64 -4.49 12.90 -5.59
N PRO A 65 -5.24 12.64 -4.51
CA PRO A 65 -4.67 12.14 -3.26
C PRO A 65 -3.94 10.82 -3.47
N HIS A 66 -2.87 10.60 -2.70
CA HIS A 66 -2.09 9.38 -2.74
C HIS A 66 -1.84 8.85 -1.32
N GLY A 67 -1.34 7.62 -1.23
CA GLY A 67 -0.95 7.00 0.02
C GLY A 67 0.08 7.78 0.82
N HIS A 68 0.03 7.60 2.14
CA HIS A 68 0.99 8.16 3.09
C HIS A 68 1.52 7.11 4.07
N LEU A 69 1.14 5.83 3.88
CA LEU A 69 1.54 4.75 4.76
C LEU A 69 2.99 4.35 4.48
N ARG A 70 3.75 4.08 5.54
CA ARG A 70 5.08 3.47 5.44
C ARG A 70 4.97 1.97 5.53
N ILE A 71 5.88 1.24 4.89
CA ILE A 71 5.90 -0.23 4.94
C ILE A 71 6.03 -0.72 6.38
N GLU A 72 6.82 -0.05 7.21
CA GLU A 72 7.01 -0.42 8.62
C GLU A 72 5.69 -0.32 9.41
N THR A 73 4.92 0.75 9.19
CA THR A 73 3.59 0.93 9.80
C THR A 73 2.60 -0.12 9.29
N LEU A 74 2.61 -0.42 7.98
CA LEU A 74 1.79 -1.49 7.39
C LEU A 74 2.08 -2.83 8.05
N ILE A 75 3.36 -3.22 8.13
CA ILE A 75 3.78 -4.49 8.72
C ILE A 75 3.35 -4.58 10.18
N LYS A 76 3.63 -3.54 10.98
CA LYS A 76 3.21 -3.50 12.39
C LYS A 76 1.69 -3.67 12.53
N MET A 77 0.91 -2.98 11.70
CA MET A 77 -0.56 -3.09 11.72
C MET A 77 -1.04 -4.52 11.40
N LEU A 78 -0.43 -5.17 10.40
CA LEU A 78 -0.76 -6.54 10.01
C LEU A 78 -0.37 -7.54 11.10
N GLU A 79 0.79 -7.39 11.72
CA GLU A 79 1.23 -8.21 12.86
C GLU A 79 0.28 -8.05 14.05
N ASP A 80 -0.05 -6.81 14.42
CA ASP A 80 -0.92 -6.52 15.56
C ASP A 80 -2.32 -7.12 15.39
N ILE A 81 -2.94 -6.98 14.19
CA ILE A 81 -4.27 -7.52 13.95
C ILE A 81 -4.26 -9.05 13.80
N ALA A 82 -3.17 -9.64 13.33
CA ALA A 82 -2.99 -11.10 13.28
C ALA A 82 -2.93 -11.74 14.67
N MET A 83 -2.54 -10.99 15.71
CA MET A 83 -2.58 -11.51 17.10
C MET A 83 -4.00 -11.76 17.61
N ILE A 84 -5.00 -11.09 17.04
CA ILE A 84 -6.40 -11.13 17.52
C ILE A 84 -7.38 -11.67 16.47
N SER A 85 -6.88 -12.07 15.29
CA SER A 85 -7.68 -12.56 14.17
C SER A 85 -6.97 -13.67 13.39
N GLU A 86 -7.76 -14.56 12.80
CA GLU A 86 -7.28 -15.51 11.80
C GLU A 86 -7.35 -14.82 10.42
N ILE A 87 -6.19 -14.48 9.84
CA ILE A 87 -6.15 -13.96 8.47
C ILE A 87 -6.39 -15.12 7.51
N VAL A 88 -7.55 -15.11 6.83
CA VAL A 88 -7.98 -16.20 5.93
C VAL A 88 -7.84 -15.86 4.46
N GLY A 89 -7.41 -14.64 4.14
CA GLY A 89 -7.13 -14.22 2.77
C GLY A 89 -6.47 -12.86 2.71
N ILE A 90 -5.60 -12.69 1.72
CA ILE A 90 -4.97 -11.42 1.39
C ILE A 90 -4.99 -11.22 -0.12
N THR A 91 -5.40 -10.05 -0.56
CA THR A 91 -5.20 -9.55 -1.92
C THR A 91 -4.15 -8.46 -1.86
N ILE A 92 -3.19 -8.50 -2.77
CA ILE A 92 -2.24 -7.40 -3.00
C ILE A 92 -2.53 -6.86 -4.39
N ALA A 93 -2.92 -5.59 -4.47
CA ALA A 93 -3.36 -4.93 -5.69
C ALA A 93 -2.45 -3.76 -6.08
N GLU A 94 -2.63 -3.27 -7.31
CA GLU A 94 -2.05 -2.03 -7.83
C GLU A 94 -0.51 -1.91 -7.83
N HIS A 95 0.19 -3.04 -7.87
CA HIS A 95 1.64 -3.03 -8.09
C HIS A 95 1.98 -2.59 -9.53
N THR A 96 2.65 -1.44 -9.68
CA THR A 96 3.11 -0.92 -10.98
C THR A 96 4.62 -0.68 -10.98
N PRO A 97 5.45 -1.70 -11.32
CA PRO A 97 6.90 -1.62 -11.17
C PRO A 97 7.58 -0.93 -12.36
N TRP A 98 7.52 0.40 -12.39
CA TRP A 98 8.02 1.22 -13.51
C TRP A 98 9.47 0.91 -13.89
N ASP A 99 10.36 0.79 -12.91
CA ASP A 99 11.78 0.51 -13.16
C ASP A 99 12.00 -0.88 -13.74
N ALA A 100 11.23 -1.88 -13.31
CA ALA A 100 11.32 -3.23 -13.87
C ALA A 100 10.80 -3.27 -15.32
N ILE A 101 9.72 -2.54 -15.60
CA ILE A 101 9.19 -2.39 -16.97
C ILE A 101 10.21 -1.68 -17.86
N ALA A 102 10.81 -0.58 -17.39
CA ALA A 102 11.85 0.15 -18.11
C ALA A 102 13.09 -0.71 -18.36
N LEU A 103 13.54 -1.46 -17.34
CA LEU A 103 14.64 -2.41 -17.46
C LEU A 103 14.36 -3.47 -18.52
N LYS A 104 13.18 -4.09 -18.49
CA LYS A 104 12.77 -5.07 -19.52
C LYS A 104 12.84 -4.48 -20.92
N GLN A 105 12.27 -3.28 -21.11
CA GLN A 105 12.26 -2.60 -22.41
C GLN A 105 13.67 -2.20 -22.88
N MET A 106 14.56 -1.84 -21.97
CA MET A 106 15.96 -1.55 -22.27
C MET A 106 16.68 -2.82 -22.74
N LEU A 107 16.56 -3.92 -21.99
CA LEU A 107 17.21 -5.18 -22.29
C LEU A 107 16.79 -5.74 -23.66
N GLU A 108 15.51 -5.65 -24.04
CA GLU A 108 15.00 -6.04 -25.36
C GLU A 108 15.61 -5.26 -26.53
N LYS A 109 16.18 -4.08 -26.26
CA LYS A 109 16.79 -3.20 -27.26
C LYS A 109 18.31 -3.30 -27.30
N LEU A 110 18.95 -3.97 -26.33
CA LEU A 110 20.41 -4.11 -26.32
C LEU A 110 20.87 -5.05 -27.44
N PRO A 111 21.87 -4.66 -28.26
CA PRO A 111 22.32 -5.48 -29.39
C PRO A 111 22.80 -6.89 -29.02
N LEU A 112 23.34 -7.06 -27.81
CA LEU A 112 23.88 -8.35 -27.32
C LEU A 112 22.78 -9.32 -26.86
N MET A 113 21.59 -8.82 -26.53
CA MET A 113 20.50 -9.59 -25.90
C MET A 113 19.42 -10.00 -26.91
N ARG A 114 19.63 -9.75 -28.22
CA ARG A 114 18.76 -10.19 -29.30
C ARG A 114 19.13 -11.58 -29.80
#